data_AF-A0A5J4SGV0-F1
#
_entry.id   AF-A0A5J4SGV0-F1
#
_cell.length_a   1.000
_cell.length_b   1.000
_cell.length_c   1.000
_cell.angle_alpha   90.00
_cell.angle_beta   90.00
_cell.angle_gamma   90.00
#
_symmetry.space_group_name_H-M   'P 1'
#
loop_
_entity.id
_entity.type
_entity.pdbx_description
1 polymer ?
#
loop_
_entity_poly.entity_id
_entity_poly.type
_entity_poly.pdbx_seq_one_letter_code
_entity_poly.pdbx_strand_id
1 'polypeptide(L)'
;MQVVKGYADIRSTSSSPGFLNAVSDLTKVYEGQLASCVRGVAILDKQYVAVRDEVKTLGQKTVIRWTMLTPAEAKITGKNSIELKKDGKRLRIEVAGQPVTMKTWTTTSPNSYDSPNPGTVLVGFETEIPANTSAALTVKLIPQHVNKTAVIPDIEQWPKEN
;
A
#
# COMPACT_ATOMS: atom_id res chain seq x y z
N MET A 1 -12.24 5.30 9.35
CA MET A 1 -11.13 5.90 10.13
C MET A 1 -10.51 4.82 10.99
N GLN A 2 -9.21 4.89 11.30
CA GLN A 2 -8.59 3.90 12.19
C GLN A 2 -9.19 3.99 13.60
N VAL A 3 -9.35 2.85 14.25
CA VAL A 3 -9.88 2.78 15.63
C VAL A 3 -8.77 3.18 16.61
N VAL A 4 -9.03 4.14 17.50
CA VAL A 4 -8.02 4.70 18.44
C VAL A 4 -7.41 3.64 19.36
N LYS A 5 -8.16 2.57 19.67
CA LYS A 5 -7.69 1.43 20.48
C LYS A 5 -7.10 0.28 19.66
N GLY A 6 -7.04 0.42 18.33
CA GLY A 6 -6.50 -0.60 17.45
C GLY A 6 -4.99 -0.70 17.61
N TYR A 7 -4.48 -1.92 17.68
CA TYR A 7 -3.06 -2.23 17.63
C TYR A 7 -2.77 -3.11 16.42
N ALA A 8 -1.51 -3.12 15.98
CA ALA A 8 -1.05 -3.89 14.85
C ALA A 8 0.13 -4.78 15.25
N ASP A 9 -0.09 -6.09 15.25
CA ASP A 9 0.94 -7.06 15.59
C ASP A 9 1.81 -7.38 14.39
N ILE A 10 3.12 -7.50 14.59
CA ILE A 10 4.00 -8.13 13.60
C ILE A 10 3.81 -9.64 13.73
N ARG A 11 3.22 -10.26 12.70
CA ARG A 11 2.94 -11.70 12.64
C ARG A 11 4.17 -12.53 12.25
N SER A 12 5.02 -11.99 11.38
CA SER A 12 6.23 -12.66 10.93
C SER A 12 7.20 -11.68 10.29
N THR A 13 8.47 -12.07 10.23
CA THR A 13 9.51 -11.37 9.47
C THR A 13 10.39 -12.38 8.74
N SER A 14 11.20 -11.94 7.79
CA SER A 14 12.34 -12.73 7.30
C SER A 14 13.43 -11.80 6.82
N SER A 15 14.67 -12.15 7.10
CA SER A 15 15.89 -11.47 6.66
C SER A 15 16.49 -12.06 5.37
N SER A 16 15.81 -13.02 4.74
CA SER A 16 16.21 -13.62 3.47
C SER A 16 16.54 -12.55 2.40
N PRO A 17 17.76 -12.52 1.83
CA PRO A 17 18.18 -11.46 0.91
C PRO A 17 17.33 -11.32 -0.35
N GLY A 18 16.71 -12.41 -0.82
CA GLY A 18 15.81 -12.40 -1.98
C GLY A 18 14.39 -11.91 -1.64
N PHE A 19 14.00 -11.97 -0.36
CA PHE A 19 12.65 -11.65 0.10
C PHE A 19 12.68 -11.17 1.56
N LEU A 20 13.31 -10.01 1.78
CA LEU A 20 13.36 -9.36 3.09
C LEU A 20 11.97 -8.81 3.39
N ASN A 21 11.30 -9.27 4.45
CA ASN A 21 9.89 -8.93 4.66
C ASN A 21 9.49 -8.79 6.12
N ALA A 22 8.36 -8.11 6.32
CA ALA A 22 7.60 -8.08 7.56
C ALA A 22 6.09 -8.13 7.24
N VAL A 23 5.35 -8.85 8.06
CA VAL A 23 3.89 -8.99 7.94
C VAL A 23 3.23 -8.49 9.22
N SER A 24 2.25 -7.62 9.06
CA SER A 24 1.47 -7.07 10.16
C SER A 24 -0.01 -7.41 10.05
N ASP A 25 -0.64 -7.71 11.19
CA ASP A 25 -2.09 -7.76 11.32
C ASP A 25 -2.64 -6.36 11.59
N LEU A 26 -3.47 -5.83 10.70
CA LEU A 26 -4.15 -4.55 10.87
C LEU A 26 -5.64 -4.74 11.22
N THR A 27 -6.10 -5.97 11.44
CA THR A 27 -7.53 -6.27 11.64
C THR A 27 -8.13 -5.46 12.79
N LYS A 28 -7.41 -5.35 13.91
CA LYS A 28 -7.86 -4.57 15.07
C LYS A 28 -7.85 -3.05 14.83
N VAL A 29 -6.98 -2.57 13.95
CA VAL A 29 -6.96 -1.15 13.53
C VAL A 29 -8.20 -0.77 12.73
N TYR A 30 -8.75 -1.72 11.97
CA TYR A 30 -9.92 -1.54 11.11
C TYR A 30 -11.15 -2.32 11.60
N GLU A 31 -11.22 -2.61 12.90
CA GLU A 31 -12.35 -3.31 13.50
C GLU A 31 -13.68 -2.59 13.21
N GLY A 32 -14.71 -3.36 12.85
CA GLY A 32 -16.00 -2.84 12.42
C GLY A 32 -16.04 -2.25 10.99
N GLN A 33 -14.90 -2.12 10.31
CA GLN A 33 -14.81 -1.71 8.90
C GLN A 33 -14.42 -2.87 7.98
N LEU A 34 -13.51 -3.73 8.44
CA LEU A 34 -13.08 -4.94 7.76
C LEU A 34 -13.19 -6.14 8.70
N ALA A 35 -13.48 -7.31 8.14
CA ALA A 35 -13.43 -8.57 8.87
C ALA A 35 -11.99 -9.02 9.13
N SER A 36 -11.09 -8.75 8.18
CA SER A 36 -9.64 -8.93 8.34
C SER A 36 -8.86 -7.96 7.46
N CYS A 37 -7.67 -7.58 7.89
CA CYS A 37 -6.74 -6.78 7.12
C CYS A 37 -5.32 -7.18 7.49
N VAL A 38 -4.57 -7.78 6.56
CA VAL A 38 -3.17 -8.19 6.76
C VAL A 38 -2.32 -7.46 5.73
N ARG A 39 -1.24 -6.83 6.18
CA ARG A 39 -0.29 -6.13 5.30
C ARG A 39 1.05 -6.82 5.37
N GLY A 40 1.54 -7.25 4.22
CA GLY A 40 2.93 -7.62 4.02
C GLY A 40 3.70 -6.50 3.34
N VAL A 41 4.91 -6.21 3.82
CA VAL A 41 5.88 -5.35 3.13
C VAL A 41 7.14 -6.15 2.88
N ALA A 42 7.63 -6.14 1.64
CA ALA A 42 8.80 -6.90 1.24
C ALA A 42 9.73 -6.08 0.33
N ILE A 43 11.04 -6.30 0.49
CA ILE A 43 12.10 -5.84 -0.41
C ILE A 43 12.60 -7.06 -1.17
N LEU A 44 12.42 -7.04 -2.49
CA LEU A 44 12.65 -8.21 -3.36
C LEU A 44 13.97 -8.07 -4.07
N ASP A 45 14.85 -9.06 -3.90
CA ASP A 45 16.23 -9.10 -4.43
C ASP A 45 17.04 -7.82 -4.18
N LYS A 46 16.68 -7.06 -3.14
CA LYS A 46 17.21 -5.71 -2.84
C LYS A 46 17.02 -4.69 -3.98
N GLN A 47 16.05 -4.91 -4.87
CA GLN A 47 15.80 -4.08 -6.06
C GLN A 47 14.59 -3.15 -5.90
N TYR A 48 13.47 -3.65 -5.39
CA TYR A 48 12.22 -2.89 -5.30
C TYR A 48 11.38 -3.32 -4.10
N VAL A 49 10.40 -2.49 -3.74
CA VAL A 49 9.49 -2.76 -2.62
C VAL A 49 8.16 -3.26 -3.17
N ALA A 50 7.59 -4.27 -2.52
CA ALA A 50 6.21 -4.70 -2.68
C ALA A 50 5.45 -4.54 -1.36
N VAL A 51 4.26 -3.96 -1.44
CA VAL A 51 3.28 -3.94 -0.36
C VAL A 51 2.10 -4.78 -0.82
N ARG A 52 1.76 -5.82 -0.07
CA ARG A 52 0.59 -6.66 -0.31
C ARG A 52 -0.39 -6.51 0.83
N ASP A 53 -1.62 -6.14 0.50
CA ASP A 53 -2.74 -6.05 1.43
C ASP A 53 -3.73 -7.16 1.11
N GLU A 54 -4.00 -8.03 2.08
CA GLU A 54 -5.03 -9.07 2.01
C GLU A 54 -6.16 -8.73 2.99
N VAL A 55 -7.34 -8.49 2.44
CA VAL A 55 -8.47 -7.91 3.16
C VAL A 55 -9.71 -8.76 3.00
N LYS A 56 -10.56 -8.76 4.01
CA LYS A 56 -11.91 -9.33 3.94
C LYS A 56 -12.93 -8.29 4.40
N THR A 57 -13.95 -8.05 3.58
CA THR A 57 -15.03 -7.13 3.89
C THR A 57 -16.07 -7.76 4.81
N LEU A 58 -16.82 -6.90 5.50
CA LEU A 58 -18.02 -7.27 6.26
C LEU A 58 -19.24 -7.34 5.34
N GLY A 59 -20.46 -7.33 5.91
CA GLY A 59 -21.73 -7.42 5.19
C GLY A 59 -22.09 -6.23 4.29
N GLN A 60 -21.18 -5.28 4.08
CA GLN A 60 -21.38 -4.12 3.21
C GLN A 60 -20.21 -3.94 2.24
N LYS A 61 -20.49 -3.32 1.09
CA LYS A 61 -19.46 -2.88 0.16
C LYS A 61 -18.53 -1.89 0.86
N THR A 62 -17.22 -2.05 0.66
CA THR A 62 -16.19 -1.22 1.31
C THR A 62 -15.32 -0.56 0.27
N VAL A 63 -15.12 0.75 0.39
CA VAL A 63 -14.12 1.49 -0.39
C VAL A 63 -12.80 1.45 0.36
N ILE A 64 -11.76 0.91 -0.27
CA ILE A 64 -10.40 0.93 0.26
C ILE A 64 -9.65 2.08 -0.39
N ARG A 65 -9.08 2.95 0.45
CA ARG A 65 -8.15 3.99 0.03
C ARG A 65 -6.75 3.63 0.50
N TRP A 66 -5.85 3.46 -0.46
CA TRP A 66 -4.43 3.27 -0.22
C TRP A 66 -3.70 4.58 -0.54
N THR A 67 -2.87 5.07 0.38
CA THR A 67 -2.13 6.32 0.19
C THR A 67 -0.70 6.23 0.71
N MET A 68 0.19 6.94 0.01
CA MET A 68 1.56 7.21 0.41
C MET A 68 1.82 8.72 0.31
N LEU A 69 2.46 9.29 1.33
CA LEU A 69 2.93 10.68 1.31
C LEU A 69 4.27 10.77 0.61
N THR A 70 4.46 11.78 -0.25
CA THR A 70 5.74 12.01 -0.91
C THR A 70 6.00 13.49 -1.21
N PRO A 71 7.26 13.95 -1.15
CA PRO A 71 7.66 15.26 -1.67
C PRO A 71 7.99 15.25 -3.17
N ALA A 72 7.87 14.10 -3.86
CA ALA A 72 8.15 13.99 -5.28
C ALA A 72 7.01 14.59 -6.14
N GLU A 73 7.36 15.07 -7.33
CA GLU A 73 6.36 15.33 -8.36
C GLU A 73 5.68 14.01 -8.75
N ALA A 74 4.34 14.00 -8.74
CA ALA A 74 3.56 12.82 -9.04
C ALA A 74 2.76 12.99 -10.34
N LYS A 75 2.84 12.00 -11.23
CA LYS A 75 2.08 11.95 -12.47
C LYS A 75 1.38 10.59 -12.59
N ILE A 76 0.05 10.59 -12.72
CA ILE A 76 -0.69 9.37 -13.08
C ILE A 76 -0.35 9.03 -14.53
N THR A 77 0.17 7.83 -14.76
CA THR A 77 0.69 7.39 -16.08
C THR A 77 -0.16 6.30 -16.72
N GLY A 78 -1.17 5.78 -16.01
CA GLY A 78 -2.04 4.72 -16.50
C GLY A 78 -3.17 4.40 -15.52
N LYS A 79 -3.97 3.39 -15.87
CA LYS A 79 -5.13 2.96 -15.05
C LYS A 79 -4.75 2.47 -13.65
N ASN A 80 -3.51 2.01 -13.49
CA ASN A 80 -3.00 1.41 -12.26
C ASN A 80 -1.56 1.87 -11.94
N SER A 81 -1.11 3.01 -12.46
CA SER A 81 0.27 3.46 -12.31
C SER A 81 0.43 4.95 -12.06
N ILE A 82 1.41 5.28 -11.22
CA ILE A 82 1.90 6.65 -10.96
C ILE A 82 3.42 6.66 -11.15
N GLU A 83 3.95 7.68 -11.82
CA GLU A 83 5.38 8.00 -11.81
C GLU A 83 5.64 9.09 -10.77
N LEU A 84 6.67 8.89 -9.96
CA LEU A 84 7.23 9.89 -9.05
C LEU A 84 8.60 10.35 -9.56
N LYS A 85 8.85 11.66 -9.53
CA LYS A 85 10.14 12.26 -9.91
C LYS A 85 10.66 13.18 -8.82
N LYS A 86 11.93 13.01 -8.42
CA LYS A 86 12.62 13.88 -7.45
C LYS A 86 14.13 13.84 -7.69
N ASP A 87 14.78 15.00 -7.72
CA ASP A 87 16.24 15.14 -7.82
C ASP A 87 16.86 14.30 -8.97
N GLY A 88 16.22 14.31 -10.14
CA GLY A 88 16.65 13.54 -11.32
C GLY A 88 16.39 12.03 -11.25
N LYS A 89 15.86 11.50 -10.13
CA LYS A 89 15.49 10.10 -9.94
C LYS A 89 14.01 9.89 -10.22
N ARG A 90 13.67 8.70 -10.71
CA ARG A 90 12.28 8.24 -10.93
C ARG A 90 11.96 6.96 -10.16
N LEU A 91 10.72 6.88 -9.69
CA LEU A 91 10.11 5.70 -9.07
C LEU A 91 8.73 5.49 -9.71
N ARG A 92 8.45 4.27 -10.15
CA ARG A 92 7.13 3.90 -10.67
C ARG A 92 6.35 3.13 -9.62
N ILE A 93 5.14 3.59 -9.32
CA ILE A 93 4.14 2.86 -8.54
C ILE A 93 3.27 2.09 -9.51
N GLU A 94 3.12 0.78 -9.29
CA GLU A 94 2.20 -0.09 -10.02
C GLU A 94 1.29 -0.84 -9.05
N VAL A 95 0.02 -0.96 -9.42
CA VAL A 95 -1.01 -1.63 -8.62
C VAL A 95 -1.58 -2.83 -9.37
N ALA A 96 -1.76 -3.94 -8.67
CA ALA A 96 -2.36 -5.18 -9.18
C ALA A 96 -3.33 -5.80 -8.17
N GLY A 97 -4.14 -6.75 -8.63
CA GLY A 97 -5.04 -7.55 -7.81
C GLY A 97 -6.52 -7.13 -7.89
N GLN A 98 -6.81 -5.83 -8.00
CA GLN A 98 -8.17 -5.31 -8.21
C GLN A 98 -8.15 -4.15 -9.22
N PRO A 99 -9.28 -3.85 -9.88
CA PRO A 99 -9.47 -2.58 -10.57
C PRO A 99 -9.35 -1.42 -9.59
N VAL A 100 -8.62 -0.36 -9.97
CA VAL A 100 -8.36 0.79 -9.12
C VAL A 100 -8.60 2.10 -9.87
N THR A 101 -8.89 3.16 -9.11
CA THR A 101 -8.86 4.54 -9.60
C THR A 101 -7.66 5.23 -8.99
N MET A 102 -6.61 5.47 -9.77
CA MET A 102 -5.43 6.21 -9.31
C MET A 102 -5.79 7.67 -8.99
N LYS A 103 -5.24 8.19 -7.89
CA LYS A 103 -5.54 9.53 -7.40
C LYS A 103 -4.31 10.19 -6.77
N THR A 104 -4.32 11.52 -6.78
CA THR A 104 -3.50 12.35 -5.92
C THR A 104 -4.40 13.21 -5.04
N TRP A 105 -3.95 13.55 -3.84
CA TRP A 105 -4.66 14.45 -2.94
C TRP A 105 -3.70 15.48 -2.36
N THR A 106 -4.20 16.70 -2.18
CA THR A 106 -3.46 17.77 -1.50
C THR A 106 -3.20 17.41 -0.04
N THR A 107 -2.05 17.83 0.47
CA THR A 107 -1.68 17.76 1.89
C THR A 107 -1.87 19.10 2.61
N THR A 108 -2.36 20.11 1.89
CA THR A 108 -2.77 21.39 2.47
C THR A 108 -4.10 21.21 3.18
N SER A 109 -4.10 21.36 4.51
CA SER A 109 -5.32 21.36 5.30
C SER A 109 -6.15 22.61 5.01
N PRO A 110 -7.49 22.50 4.93
CA PRO A 110 -8.36 23.67 4.93
C PRO A 110 -8.50 24.32 6.33
N ASN A 111 -8.03 23.65 7.40
CA ASN A 111 -8.15 24.14 8.76
C ASN A 111 -6.98 25.07 9.12
N SER A 112 -7.29 26.19 9.77
CA SER A 112 -6.30 27.19 10.18
C SER A 112 -5.39 26.76 11.34
N TYR A 113 -5.75 25.69 12.06
CA TYR A 113 -4.97 25.14 13.18
C TYR A 113 -4.02 24.01 12.78
N ASP A 114 -4.11 23.50 11.54
CA ASP A 114 -3.18 22.51 11.02
C ASP A 114 -1.98 23.23 10.38
N SER A 115 -0.76 22.87 10.79
CA SER A 115 0.43 23.32 10.06
C SER A 115 0.44 22.69 8.67
N PRO A 116 0.60 23.48 7.59
CA PRO A 116 0.68 22.92 6.25
C PRO A 116 1.89 21.99 6.14
N ASN A 117 1.78 20.96 5.29
CA ASN A 117 2.91 20.13 4.86
C ASN A 117 3.35 20.56 3.45
N PRO A 118 3.94 21.76 3.29
CA PRO A 118 4.25 22.33 1.99
C PRO A 118 5.20 21.41 1.21
N GLY A 119 5.03 21.39 -0.12
CA GLY A 119 5.89 20.59 -1.00
C GLY A 119 5.66 19.09 -0.93
N THR A 120 4.52 18.63 -0.40
CA THR A 120 4.15 17.21 -0.38
C THR A 120 2.83 16.95 -1.09
N VAL A 121 2.61 15.70 -1.48
CA VAL A 121 1.37 15.22 -2.08
C VAL A 121 1.08 13.81 -1.58
N LEU A 122 -0.20 13.47 -1.40
CA LEU A 122 -0.62 12.08 -1.18
C LEU A 122 -0.86 11.44 -2.55
N VAL A 123 -0.26 10.29 -2.80
CA VAL A 123 -0.46 9.50 -4.01
C VAL A 123 -1.04 8.15 -3.65
N GLY A 124 -1.82 7.56 -4.55
CA GLY A 124 -2.36 6.23 -4.33
C GLY A 124 -3.59 5.96 -5.17
N PHE A 125 -4.55 5.25 -4.60
CA PHE A 125 -5.75 4.85 -5.32
C PHE A 125 -6.92 4.55 -4.39
N GLU A 126 -8.10 4.45 -4.99
CA GLU A 126 -9.29 3.88 -4.39
C GLU A 126 -9.75 2.65 -5.18
N THR A 127 -10.33 1.68 -4.47
CA THR A 127 -10.95 0.50 -5.05
C THR A 127 -12.17 0.10 -4.22
N GLU A 128 -13.21 -0.40 -4.89
CA GLU A 128 -14.42 -0.89 -4.23
C GLU A 128 -14.37 -2.41 -4.12
N ILE A 129 -14.51 -2.92 -2.90
CA ILE A 129 -14.57 -4.35 -2.62
C ILE A 129 -16.00 -4.74 -2.22
N PRO A 130 -16.64 -5.72 -2.89
CA PRO A 130 -17.99 -6.16 -2.56
C PRO A 130 -18.13 -6.67 -1.12
N ALA A 131 -19.35 -6.67 -0.59
CA ALA A 131 -19.67 -7.24 0.72
C ALA A 131 -19.30 -8.72 0.83
N ASN A 132 -18.84 -9.16 2.00
CA ASN A 132 -18.52 -10.55 2.35
C ASN A 132 -17.52 -11.22 1.38
N THR A 133 -16.58 -10.45 0.82
CA THR A 133 -15.55 -10.97 -0.09
C THR A 133 -14.15 -10.77 0.45
N SER A 134 -13.22 -11.59 -0.04
CA SER A 134 -11.79 -11.39 0.18
C SER A 134 -11.16 -10.80 -1.07
N ALA A 135 -10.19 -9.91 -0.90
CA ALA A 135 -9.46 -9.30 -1.99
C ALA A 135 -7.99 -9.14 -1.62
N ALA A 136 -7.13 -9.13 -2.63
CA ALA A 136 -5.72 -8.80 -2.49
C ALA A 136 -5.38 -7.59 -3.35
N LEU A 137 -4.60 -6.67 -2.78
CA LEU A 137 -4.05 -5.51 -3.46
C LEU A 137 -2.53 -5.59 -3.36
N THR A 138 -1.84 -5.45 -4.49
CA THR A 138 -0.38 -5.42 -4.51
C THR A 138 0.09 -4.11 -5.10
N VAL A 139 0.88 -3.36 -4.33
CA VAL A 139 1.53 -2.12 -4.75
C VAL A 139 3.03 -2.38 -4.86
N LYS A 140 3.61 -2.09 -6.02
CA LYS A 140 5.06 -2.17 -6.24
C LYS A 140 5.63 -0.77 -6.39
N LEU A 141 6.70 -0.49 -5.65
CA LEU A 141 7.50 0.73 -5.76
C LEU A 141 8.80 0.38 -6.47
N ILE A 142 8.90 0.77 -7.75
CA ILE A 142 9.87 0.23 -8.71
C ILE A 142 10.84 1.35 -9.11
N PRO A 143 12.11 1.32 -8.64
CA PRO A 143 13.11 2.29 -9.04
C PRO A 143 13.42 2.22 -10.53
N GLN A 144 13.84 3.34 -11.13
CA GLN A 144 14.09 3.47 -12.58
C GLN A 144 15.07 2.47 -13.21
N HIS A 145 15.93 1.81 -12.43
CA HIS A 145 16.88 0.80 -12.94
C HIS A 145 16.28 -0.61 -13.01
N VAL A 146 15.11 -0.82 -12.40
CA VAL A 146 14.44 -2.12 -12.33
C VAL A 146 13.49 -2.26 -13.52
N ASN A 147 13.80 -3.20 -14.41
CA ASN A 147 13.05 -3.42 -15.65
C ASN A 147 12.02 -4.56 -15.55
N LYS A 148 12.18 -5.46 -14.58
CA LYS A 148 11.32 -6.63 -14.39
C LYS A 148 10.95 -6.74 -12.92
N THR A 149 9.71 -7.14 -12.65
CA THR A 149 9.25 -7.47 -11.29
C THR A 149 8.52 -8.80 -11.30
N ALA A 150 8.63 -9.55 -10.22
CA ALA A 150 7.93 -10.81 -10.03
C ALA A 150 6.45 -10.59 -9.66
N VAL A 151 5.61 -11.59 -9.91
CA VAL A 151 4.28 -11.67 -9.28
C VAL A 151 4.49 -11.90 -7.79
N ILE A 152 3.77 -11.18 -6.95
CA ILE A 152 3.90 -11.29 -5.49
C ILE A 152 2.96 -12.39 -5.01
N PRO A 153 3.47 -13.45 -4.35
CA PRO A 153 2.64 -14.53 -3.83
C PRO A 153 1.76 -14.06 -2.66
N ASP A 154 0.79 -14.89 -2.29
CA ASP A 154 -0.02 -14.70 -1.09
C ASP A 154 0.86 -14.60 0.15
N ILE A 155 0.44 -13.79 1.13
CA ILE A 155 1.22 -13.51 2.35
C ILE A 155 1.52 -14.80 3.11
N GLU A 156 0.62 -15.78 3.08
CA GLU A 156 0.81 -17.06 3.74
C GLU A 156 2.06 -17.82 3.25
N GLN A 157 2.46 -17.59 2.00
CA GLN A 157 3.58 -18.22 1.30
C GLN A 157 4.90 -17.46 1.47
N TRP A 158 4.89 -16.30 2.13
CA TRP A 158 6.10 -15.52 2.33
C TRP A 158 7.06 -16.23 3.30
N PRO A 159 8.40 -16.13 3.11
CA PRO A 159 9.36 -16.68 4.04
C PRO A 159 9.18 -16.11 5.45
N LYS A 160 9.37 -16.96 6.46
CA LYS A 160 9.20 -16.62 7.88
C LYS A 160 10.42 -17.11 8.64
N GLU A 161 10.99 -16.24 9.43
CA GLU A 161 11.96 -16.54 10.48
C GLU A 161 11.19 -16.49 11.81
N ASN A 162 11.27 -17.57 12.58
CA ASN A 162 10.63 -17.68 13.89
C ASN A 162 11.31 -16.75 14.91
#